data_AF-A0A453PM25-F1
#
_entry.id   AF-A0A453PM25-F1
#
_cell.length_a   1.000
_cell.length_b   1.000
_cell.length_c   1.000
_cell.angle_alpha   90.00
_cell.angle_beta   90.00
_cell.angle_gamma   90.00
#
_symmetry.space_group_name_H-M   'P 1'
#
loop_
_entity.id
_entity.type
_entity.pdbx_description
1 polymer ?
#
loop_
_entity_poly.entity_id
_entity_poly.type
_entity_poly.pdbx_seq_one_letter_code
_entity_poly.pdbx_strand_id
1 'polypeptide(L)' 'CVPARLTLSSPTRPGGDPHPIRPTMATRPELMDDLLGEVLLRLPPDEPEHLFRAAIVCKSWLRVVCDPAFRRRYRAFHGA' A
#
# COMPACT_ATOMS: atom_id res chain seq x y z
N CYS A 1 -12.69 -10.71 -3.18
CA CYS A 1 -11.60 -11.15 -4.08
C CYS A 1 -10.24 -10.63 -3.62
N VAL A 2 -9.65 -11.27 -2.61
CA VAL A 2 -8.19 -11.33 -2.46
C VAL A 2 -7.92 -12.73 -1.95
N PRO A 3 -7.23 -13.62 -2.68
CA PRO A 3 -6.60 -14.74 -2.01
C PRO A 3 -5.41 -14.16 -1.26
N ALA A 4 -5.63 -13.80 0.00
CA ALA A 4 -4.56 -13.50 0.92
C ALA A 4 -3.86 -14.83 1.23
N ARG A 5 -2.85 -15.18 0.44
CA ARG A 5 -1.75 -16.07 0.87
C ARG A 5 -0.65 -16.04 -0.19
N LEU A 6 0.27 -15.11 -0.01
CA LEU A 6 1.66 -15.39 -0.34
C LEU A 6 2.41 -15.35 0.98
N THR A 7 2.33 -16.47 1.71
CA THR A 7 3.33 -16.82 2.72
C THR A 7 4.64 -17.03 1.98
N LEU A 8 5.43 -15.96 1.86
CA LEU A 8 6.80 -16.08 1.44
C LEU A 8 7.55 -16.68 2.63
N SER A 9 7.78 -17.98 2.61
CA SER A 9 8.73 -18.63 3.51
C SER A 9 10.10 -18.02 3.24
N SER A 10 10.61 -17.21 4.17
CA SER A 10 11.98 -16.70 4.12
C SER A 10 12.96 -17.86 4.31
N PRO A 11 14.05 -17.96 3.52
CA PRO A 11 15.13 -18.89 3.84
C PRO A 11 15.93 -18.31 5.01
N THR A 12 15.99 -19.06 6.11
CA THR A 12 16.85 -18.73 7.26
C THR A 12 18.30 -18.75 6.82
N ARG A 13 18.97 -17.59 6.77
CA ARG A 13 20.42 -17.51 6.61
C ARG A 13 21.08 -17.72 7.98
N PRO A 14 22.07 -18.63 8.11
CA PRO A 14 22.77 -18.82 9.36
C PRO A 14 23.91 -17.80 9.49
N GLY A 15 23.99 -17.17 10.65
CA GLY A 15 25.22 -16.64 11.29
C GLY A 15 26.02 -15.57 10.55
N GLY A 16 25.90 -14.32 11.00
CA GLY A 16 26.84 -13.24 10.69
C GLY A 16 26.47 -11.94 11.41
N ASP A 17 27.23 -11.61 12.44
CA ASP A 17 27.33 -10.34 13.20
C ASP A 17 26.15 -9.84 14.06
N PRO A 18 26.35 -9.62 15.39
CA PRO A 18 25.43 -8.84 16.22
C PRO A 18 25.72 -7.35 16.07
N HIS A 19 25.65 -6.83 14.84
CA HIS A 19 25.43 -5.39 14.71
C HIS A 19 24.00 -5.09 15.17
N PRO A 20 23.76 -4.09 16.02
CA PRO A 20 22.41 -3.66 16.30
C PRO A 20 21.79 -3.34 14.95
N ILE A 21 20.74 -4.08 14.58
CA ILE A 21 19.91 -3.76 13.42
C ILE A 21 19.40 -2.36 13.71
N ARG A 22 20.13 -1.33 13.23
CA ARG A 22 19.56 0.01 13.10
C ARG A 22 18.29 -0.26 12.32
N PRO A 23 17.09 0.06 12.82
CA PRO A 23 15.92 -0.02 11.97
C PRO A 23 16.20 0.98 10.85
N THR A 24 16.72 0.49 9.71
CA THR A 24 16.68 1.19 8.42
C THR A 24 15.24 1.56 8.29
N MET A 25 14.90 2.83 8.58
CA MET A 25 13.55 3.39 8.77
C MET A 25 12.53 2.37 8.30
N ALA A 26 12.20 1.39 9.15
CA ALA A 26 11.45 0.24 8.69
C ALA A 26 10.10 0.83 8.37
N THR A 27 9.84 1.07 7.09
CA THR A 27 8.81 1.99 6.67
C THR A 27 7.54 1.39 7.20
N ARG A 28 6.97 1.99 8.25
CA ARG A 28 5.83 1.42 8.95
C ARG A 28 4.79 1.21 7.86
N PRO A 29 4.38 -0.04 7.57
CA PRO A 29 3.55 -0.32 6.39
C PRO A 29 2.28 0.54 6.39
N GLU A 30 1.74 0.79 7.59
CA GLU A 30 0.62 1.69 7.83
C GLU A 30 0.92 3.15 7.45
N LEU A 31 2.11 3.67 7.80
CA LEU A 31 2.51 5.03 7.42
C LEU A 31 2.68 5.17 5.91
N MET A 32 3.10 4.10 5.23
CA MET A 32 3.18 4.06 3.77
C MET A 32 1.82 3.95 3.10
N ASP A 33 0.92 3.14 3.66
CA ASP A 33 -0.45 3.02 3.18
C ASP A 33 -1.22 4.35 3.35
N ASP A 34 -0.97 5.10 4.43
CA ASP A 34 -1.51 6.45 4.65
C ASP A 34 -1.01 7.45 3.59
N LEU A 35 0.31 7.56 3.41
CA LEU A 35 0.91 8.45 2.42
C LEU A 35 0.44 8.10 1.01
N LEU A 36 0.33 6.80 0.72
CA LEU A 36 -0.16 6.31 -0.55
C LEU A 36 -1.63 6.69 -0.76
N GLY A 37 -2.46 6.60 0.29
CA GLY A 37 -3.81 7.10 0.28
C GLY A 37 -3.88 8.57 -0.11
N GLU A 38 -2.99 9.41 0.43
CA GLU A 38 -2.92 10.84 0.09
C GLU A 38 -2.50 11.11 -1.38
N VAL A 39 -1.60 10.30 -1.93
CA VAL A 39 -1.21 10.40 -3.35
C VAL A 39 -2.36 9.97 -4.25
N LEU A 40 -2.98 8.83 -3.95
CA LEU A 40 -4.11 8.30 -4.70
C LEU A 40 -5.35 9.19 -4.62
N LEU A 41 -5.52 9.91 -3.51
CA LEU A 41 -6.62 10.85 -3.31
C LEU A 41 -6.60 12.00 -4.32
N ARG A 42 -5.41 12.39 -4.78
CA ARG A 42 -5.22 13.49 -5.74
C ARG A 42 -5.41 13.06 -7.20
N LEU A 43 -5.59 11.77 -7.48
CA LEU A 43 -5.91 11.29 -8.83
C LEU A 43 -7.32 11.77 -9.22
N PRO A 44 -7.54 12.22 -10.47
CA PRO A 44 -8.82 12.74 -10.91
C PRO A 44 -9.88 11.62 -11.01
N PRO A 45 -11.15 11.90 -10.66
CA PRO A 45 -12.24 10.93 -10.70
C PRO A 45 -12.77 10.67 -12.12
N ASP A 46 -12.51 11.58 -13.06
CA ASP A 46 -13.05 11.55 -14.43
C ASP A 46 -12.54 10.35 -15.24
N GLU A 47 -11.41 9.78 -14.82
CA GLU A 47 -10.76 8.66 -15.48
C GLU A 47 -10.57 7.49 -14.49
N PRO A 48 -11.48 6.50 -14.48
CA PRO A 48 -11.38 5.35 -13.56
C PRO A 48 -10.14 4.50 -13.81
N GLU A 49 -9.50 4.64 -14.98
CA GLU A 49 -8.25 3.99 -15.33
C GLU A 49 -7.10 4.34 -14.38
N HIS A 50 -7.09 5.54 -13.80
CA HIS A 50 -6.00 5.96 -12.91
C HIS A 50 -5.93 5.11 -11.63
N LEU A 51 -7.07 4.90 -10.96
CA LEU A 51 -7.14 4.05 -9.78
C LEU A 51 -6.88 2.57 -10.13
N PHE A 52 -7.32 2.14 -11.32
CA PHE A 52 -7.06 0.78 -11.80
C PHE A 52 -5.56 0.54 -12.05
N ARG A 53 -4.88 1.46 -12.74
CA ARG A 53 -3.43 1.39 -13.00
C ARG A 53 -2.63 1.47 -11.70
N ALA A 54 -3.07 2.28 -10.75
CA ALA A 54 -2.52 2.32 -9.40
C ALA A 54 -2.61 0.96 -8.70
N ALA A 55 -3.77 0.29 -8.75
CA ALA A 55 -4.01 -0.97 -8.08
C ALA A 55 -3.09 -2.11 -8.56
N ILE A 56 -2.60 -2.06 -9.80
CA ILE A 56 -1.73 -3.10 -10.36
C ILE A 56 -0.22 -2.86 -10.11
N VAL A 57 0.18 -1.72 -9.53
CA VAL A 57 1.60 -1.40 -9.27
C VAL A 57 2.21 -2.39 -8.27
N CYS A 58 1.58 -2.56 -7.11
CA CYS A 58 2.00 -3.54 -6.11
C CYS A 58 0.86 -3.84 -5.11
N LYS A 59 1.09 -4.82 -4.22
CA LYS A 59 0.10 -5.26 -3.23
C LYS A 59 -0.33 -4.15 -2.26
N SER A 60 0.56 -3.24 -1.89
CA SER A 60 0.22 -2.12 -1.00
C SER A 60 -0.73 -1.13 -1.68
N TRP A 61 -0.47 -0.80 -2.94
CA TRP A 61 -1.37 0.04 -3.75
C TRP A 61 -2.75 -0.60 -3.93
N LEU A 62 -2.78 -1.90 -4.26
CA LEU A 62 -4.03 -2.65 -4.33
C LEU A 62 -4.81 -2.58 -3.01
N ARG A 63 -4.13 -2.77 -1.87
CA ARG A 63 -4.76 -2.72 -0.54
C ARG A 63 -5.41 -1.37 -0.28
N VAL A 64 -4.71 -0.28 -0.54
CA VAL A 64 -5.24 1.09 -0.33
C VAL A 64 -6.42 1.38 -1.25
N VAL A 65 -6.33 1.05 -2.54
CA VAL A 65 -7.44 1.27 -3.49
C VAL A 65 -8.69 0.45 -3.11
N CYS A 66 -8.51 -0.77 -2.63
CA CYS A 66 -9.61 -1.63 -2.19
C CYS A 66 -10.18 -1.28 -0.81
N ASP A 67 -9.52 -0.44 -0.01
CA ASP A 67 -9.98 -0.05 1.32
C ASP A 67 -11.28 0.77 1.25
N PRO A 68 -12.36 0.33 1.90
CA PRO A 68 -13.60 1.10 2.01
C PRO A 68 -13.41 2.51 2.57
N ALA A 69 -12.46 2.72 3.50
CA ALA A 69 -12.21 4.02 4.08
C ALA A 69 -11.57 4.98 3.06
N PHE A 70 -10.58 4.51 2.29
CA PHE A 70 -10.03 5.25 1.16
C PHE A 70 -11.12 5.64 0.15
N ARG A 71 -11.97 4.69 -0.28
CA ARG A 71 -13.04 4.96 -1.27
C ARG A 71 -14.06 6.01 -0.81
N ARG A 72 -14.38 6.05 0.50
CA ARG A 72 -15.23 7.11 1.08
C ARG A 72 -14.53 8.47 1.03
N ARG A 73 -13.26 8.53 1.46
CA ARG A 73 -12.46 9.77 1.40
C ARG A 73 -12.32 10.29 -0.03
N TYR A 74 -12.08 9.40 -0.99
CA TYR A 74 -11.97 9.73 -2.40
C TYR A 74 -13.22 10.42 -2.96
N ARG A 75 -14.40 9.85 -2.69
CA ARG A 75 -15.68 10.45 -3.11
C ARG A 75 -15.96 11.79 -2.43
N ALA A 76 -15.63 11.91 -1.15
CA ALA A 76 -15.81 13.15 -0.40
C ALA A 76 -14.87 14.27 -0.87
N PHE A 77 -13.64 13.93 -1.23
CA PHE A 77 -12.63 14.87 -1.72
C PHE A 77 -12.98 15.43 -3.10
N HIS A 78 -13.53 14.60 -3.98
CA HIS A 78 -13.87 14.97 -5.36
C HIS A 78 -15.31 15.44 -5.57
N GLY A 79 -16.12 15.51 -4.50
CA GLY A 79 -17.48 16.06 -4.58
C GLY A 79 -18.42 15.27 -5.49
N ALA A 80 -18.50 13.96 -5.25
CA ALA A 80 -19.32 12.95 -5.96
C ALA A 80 -20.56 13.47 -6.72
#